data_AF-A0A3N1PDP7-F1
#
_entry.id   AF-A0A3N1PDP7-F1
#
_cell.length_a   1.000
_cell.length_b   1.000
_cell.length_c   1.000
_cell.angle_alpha   90.00
_cell.angle_beta   90.00
_cell.angle_gamma   90.00
#
_symmetry.space_group_name_H-M   'P 1'
#
loop_
_entity.id
_entity.type
_entity.pdbx_description
1 polymer ?
#
loop_
_entity_poly.entity_id
_entity_poly.type
_entity_poly.pdbx_seq_one_letter_code
_entity_poly.pdbx_strand_id
1 'polypeptide(L)'
;MDSPAGTDVKGPYIQGRPGNRFIYPSWGAVGQEGSFSVFRRARPMPDAVPAPELEAAVNGGLLVGRLGLTDACGEPLCARVVPPRVTWTAEPRD
;
A
#
# COMPACT_ATOMS: atom_id res chain seq x y z
N MET A 1 -13.77 -13.84 -9.20
CA MET A 1 -14.85 -13.02 -9.77
C MET A 1 -14.30 -11.62 -9.95
N ASP A 2 -13.80 -11.36 -11.16
CA ASP A 2 -13.35 -10.04 -11.57
C ASP A 2 -14.53 -9.09 -11.55
N SER A 3 -14.41 -8.03 -10.76
CA SER A 3 -15.35 -6.92 -10.85
C SER A 3 -14.98 -6.11 -12.10
N PRO A 4 -15.94 -5.43 -12.75
CA PRO A 4 -15.68 -4.60 -13.93
C PRO A 4 -14.71 -3.42 -13.69
N ALA A 5 -14.16 -3.28 -12.48
CA ALA A 5 -13.18 -2.29 -12.05
C ALA A 5 -11.73 -2.83 -11.91
N GLY A 6 -11.47 -4.11 -12.27
CA GLY A 6 -10.17 -4.76 -12.07
C GLY A 6 -10.15 -5.74 -10.90
N THR A 7 -9.00 -6.37 -10.66
CA THR A 7 -8.80 -7.36 -9.59
C THR A 7 -8.99 -6.74 -8.21
N ASP A 8 -9.99 -7.20 -7.45
CA ASP A 8 -10.21 -6.76 -6.06
C ASP A 8 -9.20 -7.44 -5.12
N VAL A 9 -8.15 -6.71 -4.75
CA VAL A 9 -7.11 -7.21 -3.84
C VAL A 9 -7.67 -7.35 -2.43
N LYS A 10 -7.47 -8.52 -1.81
CA LYS A 10 -7.97 -8.86 -0.46
C LYS A 10 -6.85 -9.46 0.38
N GLY A 11 -7.02 -9.38 1.69
CA GLY A 11 -6.10 -9.99 2.65
C GLY A 11 -6.25 -9.42 4.05
N PRO A 12 -5.59 -10.01 5.05
CA PRO A 12 -5.71 -9.59 6.45
C PRO A 12 -5.22 -8.15 6.70
N TYR A 13 -4.36 -7.63 5.83
CA TYR A 13 -3.81 -6.27 5.93
C TYR A 13 -4.45 -5.27 4.95
N ILE A 14 -5.43 -5.72 4.16
CA ILE A 14 -6.15 -4.89 3.20
C ILE A 14 -7.44 -4.38 3.83
N GLN A 15 -7.63 -3.06 3.78
CA GLN A 15 -8.79 -2.36 4.32
C GLN A 15 -9.58 -1.66 3.21
N GLY A 16 -10.77 -1.17 3.56
CA GLY A 16 -11.64 -0.45 2.64
C GLY A 16 -12.56 -1.37 1.85
N ARG A 17 -13.40 -0.76 1.01
CA ARG A 17 -14.35 -1.45 0.12
C ARG A 17 -13.71 -1.75 -1.25
N PRO A 18 -14.27 -2.66 -2.06
CA PRO A 18 -13.84 -2.82 -3.45
C PRO A 18 -13.78 -1.47 -4.20
N GLY A 19 -12.71 -1.26 -4.98
CA GLY A 19 -12.41 0.00 -5.66
C GLY A 19 -11.98 1.16 -4.75
N ASN A 20 -11.77 0.90 -3.46
CA ASN A 20 -11.05 1.81 -2.57
C ASN A 20 -10.26 1.01 -1.51
N ARG A 21 -9.56 -0.04 -1.95
CA ARG A 21 -8.70 -0.87 -1.11
C ARG A 21 -7.45 -0.11 -0.73
N PHE A 22 -6.97 -0.31 0.50
CA PHE A 22 -5.71 0.29 0.95
C PHE A 22 -4.99 -0.57 1.99
N ILE A 23 -3.68 -0.40 2.06
CA ILE A 23 -2.83 -0.87 3.17
C ILE A 23 -2.69 0.30 4.15
N TYR A 24 -2.56 0.05 5.46
CA TYR A 24 -2.56 1.12 6.47
C TYR A 24 -1.27 1.23 7.29
N PRO A 25 -0.11 1.50 6.66
CA PRO A 25 1.12 1.79 7.39
C PRO A 25 0.93 3.05 8.26
N SER A 26 1.46 2.97 9.47
CA SER A 26 1.30 4.00 10.50
C SER A 26 2.66 4.40 11.07
N TRP A 27 2.84 5.71 11.24
CA TRP A 27 3.93 6.31 12.00
C TRP A 27 3.51 6.44 13.45
N GLY A 28 4.41 6.11 14.35
CA GLY A 28 4.18 6.32 15.77
C GLY A 28 5.48 6.51 16.53
N ALA A 29 5.34 7.06 17.72
CA ALA A 29 6.42 7.17 18.69
C ALA A 29 6.30 6.02 19.69
N VAL A 30 7.45 5.43 20.04
CA VAL A 30 7.54 4.46 21.13
C VAL A 30 7.86 5.24 22.40
N GLY A 31 6.93 5.20 23.37
CA GLY A 31 7.12 5.82 24.68
C GLY A 31 8.12 5.06 25.55
N GLN A 32 8.48 5.64 26.70
CA GLN A 32 9.43 5.03 27.64
C GLN A 32 9.00 3.64 28.14
N GLU A 33 7.70 3.40 28.24
CA GLU A 33 7.11 2.11 28.64
C GLU A 33 6.89 1.15 27.45
N GLY A 34 7.41 1.46 26.27
CA GLY A 34 7.25 0.65 25.06
C GLY A 34 5.90 0.81 24.35
N SER A 35 5.02 1.70 24.83
CA SER A 35 3.74 1.98 24.18
C SER A 35 3.93 2.68 22.83
N PHE A 36 3.28 2.17 21.77
CA PHE A 36 3.32 2.79 20.44
C PHE A 36 2.14 3.74 20.25
N SER A 37 2.42 5.03 20.16
CA SER A 37 1.41 6.07 19.91
C SER A 37 1.44 6.52 18.45
N VAL A 38 0.37 6.24 17.71
CA VAL A 38 0.26 6.60 16.29
C VAL A 38 -0.08 8.08 16.15
N PHE A 39 0.71 8.81 15.36
CA PHE A 39 0.46 10.23 15.07
C PHE A 39 0.21 10.52 13.59
N ARG A 40 0.57 9.61 12.68
CA ARG A 40 0.37 9.81 11.24
C ARG A 40 0.23 8.49 10.51
N ARG A 41 -0.47 8.48 9.37
CA ARG A 41 -0.72 7.25 8.60
C ARG A 41 -0.72 7.52 7.11
N ALA A 42 -0.21 6.57 6.34
CA ALA A 42 -0.32 6.54 4.89
C ALA A 42 -1.29 5.44 4.45
N ARG A 43 -1.83 5.59 3.24
CA ARG A 43 -2.76 4.66 2.59
C ARG A 43 -2.29 4.37 1.17
N PRO A 44 -1.27 3.51 0.99
CA PRO A 44 -0.97 2.93 -0.31
C PRO A 44 -2.20 2.25 -0.89
N MET A 45 -2.50 2.54 -2.15
CA MET A 45 -3.71 2.08 -2.84
C MET A 45 -3.35 0.97 -3.83
N PRO A 46 -3.68 -0.31 -3.55
CA PRO A 46 -3.55 -1.38 -4.53
C PRO A 46 -4.38 -1.15 -5.80
N ASP A 47 -5.49 -0.42 -5.70
CA ASP A 47 -6.31 -0.06 -6.87
C ASP A 47 -5.59 0.92 -7.83
N ALA A 48 -4.42 1.45 -7.45
CA ALA A 48 -3.57 2.28 -8.29
C ALA A 48 -2.35 1.52 -8.85
N VAL A 49 -2.34 0.19 -8.74
CA VAL A 49 -1.32 -0.66 -9.38
C VAL A 49 -1.58 -0.68 -10.90
N PRO A 50 -0.56 -0.45 -11.74
CA PRO A 50 -0.71 -0.61 -13.18
C PRO A 50 -1.14 -2.03 -13.54
N ALA A 51 -2.13 -2.17 -14.43
CA ALA A 51 -2.67 -3.48 -14.80
C ALA A 51 -1.60 -4.52 -15.19
N PRO A 52 -0.56 -4.20 -15.98
CA PRO A 52 0.49 -5.17 -16.32
C PRO A 52 1.23 -5.74 -15.11
N GLU A 53 1.51 -4.90 -14.10
CA GLU A 53 2.17 -5.32 -12.85
C GLU A 53 1.24 -6.18 -11.99
N LEU A 54 -0.06 -5.87 -11.98
CA LEU A 54 -1.04 -6.66 -11.23
C LEU A 54 -1.22 -8.04 -11.86
N GLU A 55 -1.35 -8.12 -13.19
CA GLU A 55 -1.43 -9.39 -13.91
C GLU A 55 -0.16 -10.22 -13.73
N ALA A 56 1.03 -9.60 -13.84
CA ALA A 56 2.29 -10.28 -13.60
C ALA A 56 2.39 -10.80 -12.15
N ALA A 57 1.91 -10.04 -11.17
CA ALA A 57 1.91 -10.45 -9.76
C ALA A 57 0.87 -11.56 -9.46
N VAL A 58 -0.29 -11.56 -10.13
CA VAL A 58 -1.27 -12.67 -10.03
C VAL A 58 -0.64 -13.97 -10.54
N ASN A 59 0.14 -13.90 -11.61
CA ASN A 59 0.82 -15.06 -12.18
C ASN A 59 2.07 -15.47 -11.37
N GLY A 60 2.85 -14.50 -10.87
CA GLY A 60 4.13 -14.71 -10.16
C GLY A 60 4.01 -14.86 -8.65
N GLY A 61 2.88 -14.52 -8.05
CA GLY A 61 2.58 -14.71 -6.64
C GLY A 61 3.14 -13.63 -5.69
N LEU A 62 3.72 -12.55 -6.20
CA LEU A 62 4.23 -11.43 -5.39
C LEU A 62 4.07 -10.08 -6.09
N LEU A 63 3.44 -9.13 -5.39
CA LEU A 63 3.37 -7.71 -5.75
C LEU A 63 4.14 -6.90 -4.69
N VAL A 64 5.09 -6.08 -5.13
CA VAL A 64 5.92 -5.25 -4.25
C VAL A 64 5.59 -3.77 -4.45
N GLY A 65 5.27 -3.08 -3.35
CA GLY A 65 5.08 -1.63 -3.31
C GLY A 65 6.24 -0.94 -2.62
N ARG A 66 6.99 -0.10 -3.34
CA ARG A 66 8.09 0.71 -2.81
C ARG A 66 7.66 2.16 -2.70
N LEU A 67 7.84 2.76 -1.52
CA LEU A 67 7.47 4.15 -1.25
C LEU A 67 8.53 4.82 -0.39
N GLY A 68 8.67 6.13 -0.55
CA GLY A 68 9.43 6.97 0.38
C GLY A 68 8.72 7.08 1.72
N LEU A 69 9.49 7.21 2.80
CA LEU A 69 8.96 7.37 4.15
C LEU A 69 8.63 8.82 4.50
N THR A 70 9.24 9.77 3.79
CA THR A 70 9.04 11.21 3.91
C THR A 70 8.43 11.80 2.64
N ASP A 71 7.64 12.85 2.79
CA ASP A 71 7.06 13.63 1.70
C ASP A 71 7.96 14.80 1.28
N ALA A 72 7.51 15.58 0.29
CA ALA A 72 8.26 16.70 -0.27
C ALA A 72 8.49 17.87 0.70
N CYS A 73 7.74 17.93 1.80
CA CYS A 73 7.92 18.91 2.86
C CYS A 73 8.88 18.43 3.95
N GLY A 74 9.41 17.20 3.85
CA GLY A 74 10.22 16.57 4.89
C GLY A 74 9.42 15.92 6.01
N GLU A 75 8.08 15.87 5.88
CA GLU A 75 7.19 15.27 6.86
C GLU A 75 6.97 13.79 6.57
N PRO A 76 6.55 12.95 7.53
CA PRO A 76 6.27 11.56 7.22
C PRO A 76 5.16 11.42 6.18
N LEU A 77 5.30 10.48 5.24
CA LEU A 77 4.33 10.27 4.17
C LEU A 77 2.96 9.94 4.76
N CYS A 78 1.90 10.57 4.26
CA CYS A 78 0.56 10.39 4.81
C CYS A 78 -0.56 10.36 3.77
N ALA A 79 -1.77 10.09 4.26
CA ALA A 79 -3.00 10.10 3.49
C ALA A 79 -2.95 9.14 2.29
N ARG A 80 -3.63 9.48 1.18
CA ARG A 80 -3.68 8.63 -0.02
C ARG A 80 -2.32 8.58 -0.72
N VAL A 81 -1.80 7.38 -0.96
CA VAL A 81 -0.52 7.15 -1.64
C VAL A 81 -0.76 6.34 -2.92
N VAL A 82 -0.46 6.98 -4.05
CA VAL A 82 -0.57 6.46 -5.42
C VAL A 82 0.71 6.85 -6.19
N PRO A 83 0.99 6.27 -7.37
CA PRO A 83 2.09 6.73 -8.21
C PRO A 83 2.04 8.26 -8.44
N PRO A 84 3.18 8.97 -8.45
CA PRO A 84 4.55 8.43 -8.36
C PRO A 84 5.08 8.25 -6.92
N ARG A 85 4.27 8.46 -5.88
CA ARG A 85 4.73 8.35 -4.48
C ARG A 85 4.93 6.90 -4.00
N VAL A 86 4.36 5.96 -4.73
CA VAL A 86 4.62 4.52 -4.60
C VAL A 86 4.86 3.96 -5.99
N THR A 87 5.86 3.10 -6.11
CA THR A 87 6.14 2.27 -7.29
C THR A 87 5.67 0.86 -6.99
N TRP A 88 4.93 0.26 -7.93
CA TRP A 88 4.45 -1.11 -7.85
C TRP A 88 5.16 -1.95 -8.89
N THR A 89 5.63 -3.14 -8.50
CA THR A 89 6.28 -4.10 -9.39
C THR A 89 5.88 -5.52 -9.03
N ALA A 90 5.61 -6.34 -10.03
CA ALA A 90 5.58 -7.79 -9.87
C ALA A 90 7.00 -8.32 -9.68
N GLU A 91 7.18 -9.22 -8.72
CA GLU A 91 8.47 -9.85 -8.46
C GLU A 91 8.30 -11.37 -8.35
N PRO A 92 9.36 -12.16 -8.60
CA PRO A 92 9.35 -13.58 -8.31
C PRO A 92 9.13 -13.81 -6.81
N ARG A 93 8.31 -14.79 -6.47
CA ARG A 93 8.21 -15.28 -5.10
C ARG A 93 9.42 -16.18 -4.80
N ASP A 94 10.10 -15.92 -3.68
CA ASP A 94 11.18 -16.77 -3.16
C ASP A 94 10.72 -18.22 -2.84
#